data_AF-A0A327YKV0-F1
#
_entry.id   AF-A0A327YKV0-F1
#
_cell.length_a   1.000
_cell.length_b   1.000
_cell.length_c   1.000
_cell.angle_alpha   90.00
_cell.angle_beta   90.00
_cell.angle_gamma   90.00
#
_symmetry.space_group_name_H-M   'P 1'
#
loop_
_entity.id
_entity.type
_entity.pdbx_description
1 polymer ?
#
loop_
_entity_poly.entity_id
_entity_poly.type
_entity_poly.pdbx_seq_one_letter_code
_entity_poly.pdbx_strand_id
1 'polypeptide(L)'
;MSSREYWAQRAAQREQEAQLIADKYLAQMQQRLKEAQRDILQQIEAFYARYARDNKISLYEAKKILTSQEIEEFKKVDLVRFRAMALEGNPQYENLLNAISYRVRISRLELLHAQIEMIMLDLYGGKNGLQHYTYTGLVDVYHNSYYHFMYDFAMAGIPANVQILDDSTMREVMSYNWSGKEFSERIWGHEQETMQQIRKSLEQSFIIGRSIDRTAKEIVRVTDVAYSRAEALVRTEASFFHNLAAHNSYRDAGMEKYEILATLDMRTSDICRYQDGKVYNVKDYKPGTNAPPFHVRCRTTTIPYFDESEYTHGEKRQSMNGLVDSVSYDEWYNRHIKGNTLEIRNPGQYSKQYLQKMNDTFKYFKNEGFSFKEHAVNRVLGQKQSKGKRKFTKEDVLDVLKTGKRYHQAEGDKTVYFKDGIAVIQANDTGEIVSIVARSKPKEDWREIDG
;
A
#
# COMPACT_ATOMS: atom_id res chain seq x y z
N MET A 1 7.01 -23.57 3.69
CA MET A 1 6.63 -22.15 3.77
C MET A 1 5.41 -21.96 2.88
N SER A 2 4.39 -21.26 3.37
CA SER A 2 3.26 -20.85 2.53
C SER A 2 3.73 -19.83 1.47
N SER A 3 2.98 -19.70 0.37
CA SER A 3 3.25 -18.70 -0.67
C SER A 3 3.34 -17.29 -0.07
N ARG A 4 2.41 -16.93 0.82
CA ARG A 4 2.39 -15.63 1.51
C ARG A 4 3.62 -15.39 2.38
N GLU A 5 4.08 -16.39 3.15
CA GLU A 5 5.28 -16.26 3.99
C GLU A 5 6.54 -16.01 3.16
N TYR A 6 6.67 -16.68 2.01
CA TYR A 6 7.77 -16.45 1.08
C TYR A 6 7.77 -15.00 0.60
N TRP A 7 6.64 -14.53 0.07
CA TRP A 7 6.53 -13.16 -0.46
C TRP A 7 6.71 -12.10 0.62
N ALA A 8 6.24 -12.35 1.85
CA ALA A 8 6.47 -11.45 2.97
C ALA A 8 7.96 -11.31 3.31
N GLN A 9 8.71 -12.41 3.35
CA GLN A 9 10.17 -12.36 3.59
C GLN A 9 10.90 -11.64 2.46
N ARG A 10 10.54 -11.91 1.20
CA ARG A 10 11.14 -11.25 0.03
C ARG A 10 10.86 -9.75 0.04
N ALA A 11 9.61 -9.34 0.20
CA ALA A 11 9.25 -7.92 0.21
C ALA A 11 9.91 -7.17 1.38
N ALA A 12 9.98 -7.77 2.57
CA ALA A 12 10.71 -7.18 3.70
C ALA A 12 12.21 -7.00 3.38
N GLN A 13 12.83 -7.98 2.73
CA GLN A 13 14.21 -7.86 2.27
C GLN A 13 14.37 -6.74 1.23
N ARG A 14 13.45 -6.63 0.25
CA ARG A 14 13.53 -5.60 -0.80
C ARG A 14 13.32 -4.20 -0.25
N GLU A 15 12.42 -4.03 0.74
CA GLU A 15 12.25 -2.77 1.45
C GLU A 15 13.53 -2.37 2.17
N GLN A 16 14.16 -3.31 2.88
CA GLN A 16 15.43 -3.05 3.57
C GLN A 16 16.55 -2.65 2.59
N GLU A 17 16.67 -3.34 1.44
CA GLU A 17 17.64 -2.99 0.39
C GLU A 17 17.41 -1.57 -0.14
N ALA A 18 16.14 -1.19 -0.37
CA ALA A 18 15.79 0.18 -0.78
C ALA A 18 16.18 1.22 0.28
N GLN A 19 15.96 0.93 1.58
CA GLN A 19 16.40 1.81 2.66
C GLN A 19 17.93 1.94 2.73
N LEU A 20 18.68 0.87 2.51
CA LEU A 20 20.14 0.91 2.49
C LEU A 20 20.67 1.78 1.34
N ILE A 21 20.03 1.74 0.17
CA ILE A 21 20.35 2.65 -0.93
C ILE A 21 20.07 4.10 -0.52
N ALA A 22 18.90 4.38 0.05
CA ALA A 22 18.56 5.72 0.53
C ALA A 22 19.55 6.23 1.60
N ASP A 23 19.93 5.38 2.56
CA ASP A 23 20.89 5.71 3.62
C ASP A 23 22.28 6.06 3.07
N LYS A 24 22.74 5.34 2.04
CA LYS A 24 24.00 5.65 1.35
C LYS A 24 24.00 7.09 0.80
N TYR A 25 22.93 7.51 0.13
CA TYR A 25 22.83 8.87 -0.43
C TYR A 25 22.60 9.93 0.65
N LEU A 26 21.81 9.62 1.68
CA LEU A 26 21.63 10.49 2.84
C LEU A 26 22.96 10.78 3.57
N ALA A 27 23.86 9.80 3.64
CA ALA A 27 25.19 9.98 4.20
C ALA A 27 26.04 10.95 3.37
N GLN A 28 25.98 10.88 2.04
CA GLN A 28 26.66 11.84 1.14
C GLN A 28 26.08 13.24 1.32
N MET A 29 24.75 13.35 1.38
CA MET A 29 24.05 14.62 1.65
C MET A 29 24.47 15.23 2.99
N GLN A 30 24.58 14.41 4.04
CA GLN A 30 25.03 14.86 5.35
C GLN A 30 26.47 15.38 5.31
N GLN A 31 27.34 14.72 4.55
CA GLN A 31 28.72 15.16 4.38
C GLN A 31 28.79 16.53 3.70
N ARG A 32 28.03 16.74 2.62
CA ARG A 32 27.94 18.05 1.94
C ARG A 32 27.40 19.14 2.85
N LEU A 33 26.39 18.84 3.67
CA LEU A 33 25.89 19.78 4.67
C LEU A 33 26.98 20.21 5.65
N LYS A 34 27.76 19.26 6.18
CA LYS A 34 28.85 19.55 7.12
C LYS A 34 29.94 20.42 6.48
N GLU A 35 30.24 20.17 5.21
CA GLU A 35 31.18 20.99 4.43
C GLU A 35 30.64 22.42 4.29
N ALA A 36 29.38 22.59 3.87
CA ALA A 36 28.74 23.89 3.76
C ALA A 36 28.69 24.64 5.11
N GLN A 37 28.34 23.95 6.20
CA GLN A 37 28.37 24.50 7.56
C GLN A 37 29.77 25.02 7.91
N ARG A 38 30.81 24.21 7.68
CA ARG A 38 32.21 24.61 7.93
C ARG A 38 32.59 25.84 7.10
N ASP A 39 32.24 25.86 5.82
CA ASP A 39 32.62 26.93 4.91
C ASP A 39 31.90 28.24 5.27
N ILE A 40 30.63 28.18 5.68
CA ILE A 40 29.88 29.34 6.21
C ILE A 40 30.57 29.90 7.46
N LEU A 41 30.94 29.03 8.40
CA LEU A 41 31.64 29.45 9.63
C LEU A 41 32.98 30.12 9.30
N GLN A 42 33.73 29.58 8.34
CA GLN A 42 34.98 30.20 7.87
C GLN A 42 34.74 31.59 7.26
N GLN A 43 33.67 31.79 6.49
CA GLN A 43 33.34 33.13 5.96
C GLN A 43 33.03 34.13 7.07
N ILE A 44 32.31 33.70 8.11
CA ILE A 44 32.00 34.52 9.28
C ILE A 44 33.28 34.87 10.04
N GLU A 45 34.12 33.89 10.35
CA GLU A 45 35.40 34.13 11.04
C GLU A 45 36.30 35.07 10.25
N ALA A 46 36.41 34.86 8.94
CA ALA A 46 37.18 35.73 8.05
C ALA A 46 36.62 37.15 8.00
N PHE A 47 35.29 37.31 8.10
CA PHE A 47 34.66 38.62 8.23
C PHE A 47 35.10 39.34 9.51
N TYR A 48 35.02 38.68 10.66
CA TYR A 48 35.44 39.27 11.94
C TYR A 48 36.94 39.55 12.01
N ALA A 49 37.78 38.68 11.43
CA ALA A 49 39.22 38.90 11.35
C ALA A 49 39.58 40.13 10.50
N ARG A 50 38.88 40.33 9.37
CA ARG A 50 39.02 41.55 8.56
C ARG A 50 38.55 42.78 9.31
N TYR A 51 37.41 42.69 10.01
CA TYR A 51 36.89 43.78 10.84
C TYR A 51 37.89 44.21 11.92
N ALA A 52 38.47 43.26 12.65
CA ALA A 52 39.46 43.51 13.68
C ALA A 52 40.68 44.26 13.12
N ARG A 53 41.23 43.76 12.01
CA ARG A 53 42.40 44.35 11.34
C ARG A 53 42.15 45.79 10.90
N ASP A 54 41.01 46.02 10.23
CA ASP A 54 40.71 47.31 9.61
C ASP A 54 40.39 48.39 10.66
N ASN A 55 39.84 48.00 11.81
CA ASN A 55 39.55 48.89 12.93
C ASN A 55 40.67 48.94 13.99
N LYS A 56 41.78 48.22 13.78
CA LYS A 56 42.92 48.14 14.72
C LYS A 56 42.51 47.71 16.14
N ILE A 57 41.50 46.87 16.24
CA ILE A 57 41.04 46.27 17.49
C ILE A 57 41.47 44.80 17.54
N SER A 58 41.52 44.22 18.74
CA SER A 58 41.78 42.79 18.88
C SER A 58 40.63 41.95 18.29
N LEU A 59 40.93 40.72 17.89
CA LEU A 59 39.89 39.78 17.46
C LEU A 59 38.85 39.53 18.57
N TYR A 60 39.26 39.58 19.83
CA TYR A 60 38.36 39.45 20.98
C TYR A 60 37.38 40.62 21.10
N GLU A 61 37.86 41.85 20.88
CA GLU A 61 37.02 43.05 20.86
C GLU A 61 36.09 43.06 19.64
N ALA A 62 36.60 42.70 18.46
CA ALA A 62 35.78 42.53 17.25
C ALA A 62 34.66 41.51 17.44
N LYS A 63 34.90 40.44 18.22
CA LYS A 63 33.89 39.42 18.56
C LYS A 63 32.82 39.92 19.55
N LYS A 64 33.04 41.03 20.24
CA LYS A 64 32.14 41.62 21.25
C LYS A 64 31.41 42.87 20.78
N ILE A 65 31.99 43.61 19.83
CA ILE A 65 31.54 44.93 19.40
C ILE A 65 31.24 44.86 17.91
N LEU A 66 29.96 44.77 17.60
CA LEU A 66 29.36 45.28 16.36
C LEU A 66 28.10 46.01 16.79
N THR A 67 28.13 47.34 16.74
CA THR A 67 26.97 48.17 17.06
C THR A 67 26.20 48.52 15.79
N SER A 68 24.89 48.73 15.87
CA SER A 68 24.06 49.10 14.72
C SER A 68 24.53 50.36 13.99
N GLN A 69 25.23 51.28 14.68
CA GLN A 69 25.81 52.50 14.11
C GLN A 69 27.06 52.24 13.26
N GLU A 70 27.92 51.28 13.62
CA GLU A 70 29.09 50.88 12.82
C GLU A 70 28.69 50.06 11.58
N ILE A 71 27.48 49.47 11.59
CA ILE A 71 26.91 48.73 10.45
C ILE A 71 26.62 49.67 9.26
N GLU A 72 26.19 50.90 9.52
CA GLU A 72 25.96 51.93 8.49
C GLU A 72 27.27 52.49 7.88
N GLU A 73 28.36 52.49 8.64
CA GLU A 73 29.68 52.99 8.20
C GLU A 73 30.58 51.94 7.52
N PHE A 74 30.08 50.72 7.24
CA PHE A 74 30.88 49.68 6.61
C PHE A 74 31.41 50.14 5.24
N LYS A 75 32.73 50.40 5.19
CA LYS A 75 33.44 50.79 3.97
C LYS A 75 33.14 49.82 2.83
N LYS A 76 32.87 50.43 1.68
CA LYS A 76 32.42 49.79 0.45
C LYS A 76 33.56 48.94 -0.15
N VAL A 77 33.27 47.68 -0.48
CA VAL A 77 34.26 46.76 -1.09
C VAL A 77 34.13 46.81 -2.62
N ASP A 78 35.26 46.80 -3.32
CA ASP A 78 35.32 46.81 -4.79
C ASP A 78 35.02 45.41 -5.38
N LEU A 79 34.21 45.38 -6.44
CA LEU A 79 33.58 44.18 -7.04
C LEU A 79 34.56 43.22 -7.71
N VAL A 80 35.81 43.64 -7.94
CA VAL A 80 36.84 42.86 -8.66
C VAL A 80 37.06 41.48 -8.02
N ARG A 81 37.00 41.38 -6.70
CA ARG A 81 37.19 40.10 -5.98
C ARG A 81 35.98 39.16 -6.09
N PHE A 82 34.79 39.69 -6.38
CA PHE A 82 33.55 38.92 -6.51
C PHE A 82 33.47 38.22 -7.87
N ARG A 83 33.93 38.88 -8.95
CA ARG A 83 34.04 38.29 -10.30
C ARG A 83 35.04 37.12 -10.38
N ALA A 84 36.10 37.13 -9.58
CA ALA A 84 37.10 36.06 -9.57
C ALA A 84 36.62 34.73 -8.97
N MET A 85 35.49 34.73 -8.22
CA MET A 85 34.90 33.53 -7.63
C MET A 85 33.89 32.83 -8.58
N ALA A 86 33.61 33.42 -9.73
CA ALA A 86 32.67 32.90 -10.72
C ALA A 86 33.40 31.94 -11.69
N LEU A 87 33.39 30.66 -11.37
CA LEU A 87 33.81 29.60 -12.30
C LEU A 87 32.89 28.39 -12.12
N GLU A 88 31.59 28.51 -12.41
CA GLU A 88 30.72 27.34 -12.62
C GLU A 88 29.36 27.76 -13.20
N GLY A 89 29.00 27.18 -14.36
CA GLY A 89 27.87 27.60 -15.21
C GLY A 89 26.46 27.31 -14.68
N ASN A 90 26.15 27.71 -13.45
CA ASN A 90 24.80 27.69 -12.88
C ASN A 90 24.10 29.06 -13.11
N PRO A 91 22.94 29.12 -13.77
CA PRO A 91 22.21 30.36 -14.01
C PRO A 91 21.83 31.14 -12.74
N GLN A 92 21.62 30.46 -11.61
CA GLN A 92 21.32 31.13 -10.34
C GLN A 92 22.54 31.84 -9.75
N TYR A 93 23.74 31.26 -9.92
CA TYR A 93 24.99 31.96 -9.61
C TYR A 93 25.14 33.19 -10.48
N GLU A 94 24.96 33.06 -11.79
CA GLU A 94 25.06 34.19 -12.73
C GLU A 94 24.05 35.29 -12.40
N ASN A 95 22.81 34.95 -12.02
CA ASN A 95 21.81 35.94 -11.62
C ASN A 95 22.20 36.67 -10.33
N LEU A 96 22.68 35.96 -9.32
CA LEU A 96 23.17 36.55 -8.08
C LEU A 96 24.39 37.46 -8.35
N LEU A 97 25.33 36.97 -9.16
CA LEU A 97 26.51 37.71 -9.59
C LEU A 97 26.14 38.96 -10.39
N ASN A 98 25.18 38.87 -11.31
CA ASN A 98 24.68 40.00 -12.08
C ASN A 98 24.03 41.03 -11.16
N ALA A 99 23.11 40.61 -10.29
CA ALA A 99 22.45 41.48 -9.32
C ALA A 99 23.43 42.25 -8.41
N ILE A 100 24.54 41.60 -8.04
CA ILE A 100 25.59 42.22 -7.23
C ILE A 100 26.55 43.06 -8.08
N SER A 101 26.88 42.65 -9.30
CA SER A 101 27.84 43.32 -10.18
C SER A 101 27.36 44.67 -10.74
N TYR A 102 26.04 44.89 -10.81
CA TYR A 102 25.48 46.21 -11.13
C TYR A 102 25.66 47.24 -10.00
N ARG A 103 26.03 46.81 -8.78
CA ARG A 103 26.19 47.71 -7.63
C ARG A 103 27.63 48.23 -7.54
N VAL A 104 27.85 49.51 -7.82
CA VAL A 104 29.17 50.16 -7.72
C VAL A 104 29.85 49.94 -6.36
N ARG A 105 29.07 49.77 -5.28
CA ARG A 105 29.51 49.67 -3.88
C ARG A 105 28.57 48.74 -3.11
N ILE A 106 29.12 47.78 -2.35
CA ILE A 106 28.38 46.90 -1.42
C ILE A 106 28.97 46.98 0.00
N SER A 107 28.13 46.81 1.03
CA SER A 107 28.59 46.72 2.42
C SER A 107 29.29 45.38 2.68
N ARG A 108 30.11 45.31 3.75
CA ARG A 108 30.77 44.04 4.12
C ARG A 108 29.76 42.97 4.56
N LEU A 109 28.64 43.38 5.16
CA LEU A 109 27.57 42.47 5.57
C LEU A 109 26.85 41.89 4.35
N GLU A 110 26.53 42.74 3.36
CA GLU A 110 25.97 42.29 2.08
C GLU A 110 26.91 41.32 1.37
N LEU A 111 28.22 41.57 1.39
CA LEU A 111 29.22 40.65 0.85
C LEU A 111 29.20 39.30 1.59
N LEU A 112 29.16 39.29 2.92
CA LEU A 112 29.09 38.06 3.71
C LEU A 112 27.82 37.27 3.38
N HIS A 113 26.67 37.94 3.28
CA HIS A 113 25.41 37.30 2.88
C HIS A 113 25.51 36.66 1.49
N ALA A 114 26.10 37.36 0.53
CA ALA A 114 26.28 36.83 -0.82
C ALA A 114 27.23 35.62 -0.84
N GLN A 115 28.31 35.63 -0.06
CA GLN A 115 29.22 34.48 0.05
C GLN A 115 28.51 33.25 0.64
N ILE A 116 27.66 33.45 1.64
CA ILE A 116 26.88 32.36 2.24
C ILE A 116 25.82 31.84 1.27
N GLU A 117 25.18 32.72 0.51
CA GLU A 117 24.21 32.34 -0.53
C GLU A 117 24.87 31.50 -1.63
N MET A 118 26.09 31.83 -2.04
CA MET A 118 26.86 30.99 -2.97
C MET A 118 27.10 29.58 -2.42
N ILE A 119 27.51 29.45 -1.16
CA ILE A 119 27.74 28.13 -0.53
C ILE A 119 26.45 27.30 -0.49
N MET A 120 25.32 27.96 -0.26
CA MET A 120 24.02 27.30 -0.17
C MET A 120 23.49 26.91 -1.55
N LEU A 121 23.66 27.75 -2.57
CA LEU A 121 23.38 27.38 -3.96
C LEU A 121 24.21 26.16 -4.39
N ASP A 122 25.48 26.05 -3.96
CA ASP A 122 26.32 24.87 -4.26
C ASP A 122 25.80 23.63 -3.54
N LEU A 123 25.51 23.78 -2.25
CA LEU A 123 24.98 22.71 -1.42
C LEU A 123 23.71 22.14 -2.06
N TYR A 124 22.78 22.97 -2.50
CA TYR A 124 21.49 22.53 -3.01
C TYR A 124 21.57 22.06 -4.47
N GLY A 125 22.08 22.92 -5.37
CA GLY A 125 22.00 22.73 -6.83
C GLY A 125 23.34 22.52 -7.54
N GLY A 126 24.46 22.45 -6.81
CA GLY A 126 25.77 22.15 -7.38
C GLY A 126 25.86 20.75 -7.99
N LYS A 127 26.94 20.47 -8.74
CA LYS A 127 27.16 19.17 -9.41
C LYS A 127 27.12 17.99 -8.44
N ASN A 128 27.60 18.19 -7.21
CA ASN A 128 27.56 17.24 -6.11
C ASN A 128 26.67 17.78 -4.97
N GLY A 129 25.60 18.49 -5.34
CA GLY A 129 24.64 19.05 -4.41
C GLY A 129 23.62 18.01 -3.95
N LEU A 130 22.79 18.42 -3.01
CA LEU A 130 21.71 17.62 -2.45
C LEU A 130 20.71 17.17 -3.53
N GLN A 131 20.45 18.01 -4.54
CA GLN A 131 19.59 17.66 -5.69
C GLN A 131 20.12 16.48 -6.48
N HIS A 132 21.41 16.50 -6.80
CA HIS A 132 22.04 15.41 -7.55
C HIS A 132 21.96 14.09 -6.77
N TYR A 133 22.38 14.09 -5.50
CA TYR A 133 22.36 12.86 -4.69
C TYR A 133 20.96 12.31 -4.45
N THR A 134 19.98 13.19 -4.26
CA THR A 134 18.58 12.76 -4.14
C THR A 134 18.10 12.12 -5.43
N TYR A 135 18.24 12.80 -6.57
CA TYR A 135 17.78 12.30 -7.86
C TYR A 135 18.41 10.92 -8.16
N THR A 136 19.73 10.83 -8.05
CA THR A 136 20.47 9.58 -8.29
C THR A 136 20.03 8.48 -7.31
N GLY A 137 19.84 8.81 -6.04
CA GLY A 137 19.39 7.84 -5.04
C GLY A 137 17.98 7.30 -5.28
N LEU A 138 17.03 8.15 -5.69
CA LEU A 138 15.66 7.72 -5.99
C LEU A 138 15.60 6.91 -7.28
N VAL A 139 16.38 7.28 -8.29
CA VAL A 139 16.59 6.46 -9.51
C VAL A 139 17.11 5.08 -9.14
N ASP A 140 18.17 5.01 -8.32
CA ASP A 140 18.73 3.73 -7.88
C ASP A 140 17.71 2.91 -7.08
N VAL A 141 16.95 3.52 -6.17
CA VAL A 141 15.89 2.84 -5.40
C VAL A 141 14.86 2.21 -6.32
N TYR A 142 14.31 3.00 -7.26
CA TYR A 142 13.29 2.50 -8.18
C TYR A 142 13.84 1.38 -9.08
N HIS A 143 15.00 1.63 -9.70
CA HIS A 143 15.64 0.70 -10.63
C HIS A 143 15.96 -0.64 -9.95
N ASN A 144 16.63 -0.62 -8.79
CA ASN A 144 16.95 -1.84 -8.06
C ASN A 144 15.69 -2.56 -7.57
N SER A 145 14.71 -1.82 -7.05
CA SER A 145 13.45 -2.42 -6.57
C SER A 145 12.72 -3.15 -7.70
N TYR A 146 12.56 -2.50 -8.86
CA TYR A 146 11.84 -3.06 -10.00
C TYR A 146 12.49 -4.36 -10.49
N TYR A 147 13.80 -4.35 -10.75
CA TYR A 147 14.49 -5.54 -11.23
C TYR A 147 14.55 -6.64 -10.18
N HIS A 148 14.65 -6.31 -8.89
CA HIS A 148 14.60 -7.31 -7.83
C HIS A 148 13.22 -7.96 -7.68
N PHE A 149 12.12 -7.20 -7.79
CA PHE A 149 10.78 -7.80 -7.83
C PHE A 149 10.58 -8.66 -9.08
N MET A 150 11.02 -8.20 -10.24
CA MET A 150 11.02 -8.99 -11.49
C MET A 150 11.83 -10.29 -11.36
N TYR A 151 13.01 -10.22 -10.77
CA TYR A 151 13.83 -11.40 -10.48
C TYR A 151 13.11 -12.36 -9.53
N ASP A 152 12.46 -11.84 -8.48
CA ASP A 152 11.70 -12.65 -7.53
C ASP A 152 10.53 -13.37 -8.22
N PHE A 153 9.84 -12.71 -9.17
CA PHE A 153 8.83 -13.35 -10.01
C PHE A 153 9.43 -14.46 -10.88
N ALA A 154 10.54 -14.18 -11.58
CA ALA A 154 11.19 -15.16 -12.43
C ALA A 154 11.66 -16.40 -11.62
N MET A 155 12.22 -16.20 -10.43
CA MET A 155 12.65 -17.30 -9.55
C MET A 155 11.48 -18.09 -8.97
N ALA A 156 10.32 -17.46 -8.80
CA ALA A 156 9.09 -18.13 -8.43
C ALA A 156 8.40 -18.84 -9.62
N GLY A 157 8.98 -18.78 -10.82
CA GLY A 157 8.41 -19.38 -12.03
C GLY A 157 7.23 -18.59 -12.62
N ILE A 158 7.05 -17.34 -12.19
CA ILE A 158 6.00 -16.46 -12.71
C ILE A 158 6.54 -15.75 -13.96
N PRO A 159 5.92 -15.98 -15.13
CA PRO A 159 6.33 -15.28 -16.34
C PRO A 159 5.99 -13.79 -16.20
N ALA A 160 7.00 -12.94 -16.28
CA ALA A 160 6.86 -11.49 -16.25
C ALA A 160 7.58 -10.87 -17.44
N ASN A 161 6.97 -9.83 -18.03
CA ASN A 161 7.62 -9.08 -19.09
C ASN A 161 8.49 -7.98 -18.46
N VAL A 162 9.81 -8.16 -18.46
CA VAL A 162 10.73 -7.21 -17.85
C VAL A 162 10.91 -6.01 -18.77
N GLN A 163 10.48 -4.83 -18.30
CA GLN A 163 10.73 -3.57 -18.99
C GLN A 163 12.20 -3.15 -18.85
N ILE A 164 12.80 -2.65 -19.93
CA ILE A 164 14.11 -2.01 -19.89
C ILE A 164 13.92 -0.57 -19.38
N LEU A 165 14.51 -0.26 -18.23
CA LEU A 165 14.49 1.06 -17.62
C LEU A 165 15.60 1.94 -18.20
N ASP A 166 15.33 2.59 -19.33
CA ASP A 166 16.23 3.58 -19.93
C ASP A 166 16.08 4.97 -19.29
N ASP A 167 16.95 5.91 -19.66
CA ASP A 167 16.91 7.28 -19.13
C ASP A 167 15.57 7.99 -19.38
N SER A 168 14.90 7.67 -20.49
CA SER A 168 13.61 8.28 -20.83
C SER A 168 12.50 7.78 -19.90
N THR A 169 12.44 6.47 -19.67
CA THR A 169 11.54 5.83 -18.70
C THR A 169 11.80 6.35 -17.29
N MET A 170 13.07 6.46 -16.89
CA MET A 170 13.39 6.97 -15.55
C MET A 170 12.95 8.42 -15.37
N ARG A 171 13.10 9.28 -16.38
CA ARG A 171 12.60 10.67 -16.31
C ARG A 171 11.09 10.72 -16.15
N GLU A 172 10.34 9.86 -16.85
CA GLU A 172 8.89 9.77 -16.72
C GLU A 172 8.46 9.28 -15.33
N VAL A 173 9.11 8.24 -14.81
CA VAL A 173 8.83 7.74 -13.45
C VAL A 173 9.12 8.84 -12.42
N MET A 174 10.23 9.55 -12.57
CA MET A 174 10.66 10.60 -11.63
C MET A 174 9.78 11.86 -11.67
N SER A 175 9.03 12.11 -12.75
CA SER A 175 8.06 13.22 -12.83
C SER A 175 6.69 12.88 -12.22
N TYR A 176 6.52 11.66 -11.68
CA TYR A 176 5.24 11.25 -11.12
C TYR A 176 4.81 12.13 -9.93
N ASN A 177 3.69 12.85 -10.13
CA ASN A 177 3.15 13.76 -9.13
C ASN A 177 2.14 13.05 -8.20
N TRP A 178 2.65 12.36 -7.18
CA TRP A 178 1.80 11.63 -6.24
C TRP A 178 1.25 12.45 -5.07
N SER A 179 1.80 13.65 -4.80
CA SER A 179 1.47 14.44 -3.60
C SER A 179 1.19 15.93 -3.89
N GLY A 180 0.94 16.27 -5.15
CA GLY A 180 0.62 17.64 -5.61
C GLY A 180 1.82 18.41 -6.19
N LYS A 181 3.05 17.96 -5.94
CA LYS A 181 4.28 18.49 -6.55
C LYS A 181 5.27 17.37 -6.91
N GLU A 182 6.15 17.63 -7.88
CA GLU A 182 7.29 16.75 -8.13
C GLU A 182 8.20 16.66 -6.89
N PHE A 183 8.95 15.56 -6.76
CA PHE A 183 9.85 15.39 -5.61
C PHE A 183 10.94 16.48 -5.57
N SER A 184 11.43 16.91 -6.73
CA SER A 184 12.42 17.97 -6.89
C SER A 184 11.93 19.26 -6.22
N GLU A 185 10.70 19.70 -6.54
CA GLU A 185 10.10 20.89 -5.93
C GLU A 185 9.85 20.75 -4.43
N ARG A 186 9.51 19.55 -3.96
CA ARG A 186 9.24 19.31 -2.53
C ARG A 186 10.50 19.40 -1.69
N ILE A 187 11.63 18.89 -2.18
CA ILE A 187 12.88 18.88 -1.42
C ILE A 187 13.51 20.26 -1.40
N TRP A 188 13.46 20.98 -2.53
CA TRP A 188 14.17 22.25 -2.68
C TRP A 188 13.32 23.49 -2.39
N GLY A 189 12.00 23.33 -2.18
CA GLY A 189 11.11 24.42 -1.81
C GLY A 189 11.46 25.15 -0.49
N HIS A 190 12.33 24.57 0.34
CA HIS A 190 12.75 25.13 1.63
C HIS A 190 14.10 25.85 1.60
N GLU A 191 14.79 25.90 0.46
CA GLU A 191 16.09 26.56 0.32
C GLU A 191 16.00 28.04 0.71
N GLN A 192 15.03 28.75 0.12
CA GLN A 192 14.82 30.19 0.37
C GLN A 192 14.48 30.48 1.84
N GLU A 193 13.66 29.62 2.47
CA GLU A 193 13.32 29.74 3.90
C GLU A 193 14.57 29.58 4.77
N THR A 194 15.41 28.57 4.47
CA THR A 194 16.67 28.32 5.19
C THR A 194 17.62 29.50 5.04
N MET A 195 17.75 30.04 3.82
CA MET A 195 18.56 31.22 3.55
C MET A 195 18.07 32.45 4.31
N GLN A 196 16.77 32.71 4.34
CA GLN A 196 16.20 33.82 5.10
C GLN A 196 16.45 33.67 6.61
N GLN A 197 16.36 32.45 7.14
CA GLN A 197 16.66 32.19 8.56
C GLN A 197 18.14 32.43 8.88
N ILE A 198 19.07 32.01 8.00
CA ILE A 198 20.50 32.30 8.16
C ILE A 198 20.76 33.81 8.11
N ARG A 199 20.18 34.54 7.14
CA ARG A 199 20.31 36.01 7.04
C ARG A 199 19.81 36.70 8.31
N LYS A 200 18.60 36.37 8.75
CA LYS A 200 18.01 36.92 9.98
C LYS A 200 18.86 36.63 11.22
N SER A 201 19.39 35.41 11.34
CA SER A 201 20.26 35.03 12.45
C SER A 201 21.55 35.86 12.48
N LEU A 202 22.16 36.06 11.33
CA LEU A 202 23.35 36.89 11.17
C LEU A 202 23.05 38.36 11.50
N GLU A 203 22.03 38.96 10.90
CA GLU A 203 21.60 40.34 11.15
C GLU A 203 21.30 40.58 12.63
N GLN A 204 20.53 39.70 13.28
CA GLN A 204 20.27 39.78 14.72
C GLN A 204 21.55 39.66 15.54
N SER A 205 22.47 38.78 15.13
CA SER A 205 23.74 38.64 15.82
C SER A 205 24.58 39.90 15.72
N PHE A 206 24.55 40.58 14.57
CA PHE A 206 25.21 41.86 14.36
C PHE A 206 24.54 43.02 15.10
N ILE A 207 23.21 43.11 15.11
CA ILE A 207 22.48 44.20 15.78
C ILE A 207 22.66 44.16 17.30
N ILE A 208 22.61 42.95 17.88
CA ILE A 208 22.57 42.77 19.34
C ILE A 208 23.98 42.45 19.90
N GLY A 209 25.03 42.42 19.05
CA GLY A 209 26.39 42.10 19.45
C GLY A 209 26.57 40.67 19.98
N ARG A 210 25.86 39.68 19.42
CA ARG A 210 26.05 38.27 19.80
C ARG A 210 27.45 37.79 19.42
N SER A 211 28.06 36.97 20.28
CA SER A 211 29.36 36.37 19.99
C SER A 211 29.30 35.43 18.78
N ILE A 212 30.42 35.32 18.04
CA ILE A 212 30.57 34.38 16.92
C ILE A 212 30.17 32.96 17.32
N ASP A 213 30.54 32.51 18.52
CA ASP A 213 30.22 31.15 18.97
C ASP A 213 28.71 30.91 19.08
N ARG A 214 27.94 31.93 19.48
CA ARG A 214 26.47 31.84 19.51
C ARG A 214 25.89 31.88 18.09
N THR A 215 26.41 32.75 17.24
CA THR A 215 26.01 32.85 15.82
C THR A 215 26.27 31.52 15.09
N ALA A 216 27.44 30.93 15.33
CA ALA A 216 27.85 29.65 14.77
C ALA A 216 26.90 28.52 15.18
N LYS A 217 26.59 28.41 16.47
CA LYS A 217 25.62 27.44 17.00
C LYS A 217 24.24 27.61 16.37
N GLU A 218 23.81 28.85 16.18
CA GLU A 218 22.51 29.15 15.59
C GLU A 218 22.46 28.76 14.11
N ILE A 219 23.52 29.02 13.34
CA ILE A 219 23.62 28.63 11.94
C ILE A 219 23.63 27.10 11.78
N VAL A 220 24.40 26.40 12.61
CA VAL A 220 24.39 24.92 12.66
C VAL A 220 22.98 24.41 12.97
N ARG A 221 22.31 25.00 13.96
CA ARG A 221 20.93 24.64 14.30
C ARG A 221 19.96 24.79 13.13
N VAL A 222 19.99 25.94 12.45
CA VAL A 222 19.10 26.22 11.29
C VAL A 222 19.35 25.22 10.16
N THR A 223 20.63 24.95 9.85
CA THR A 223 21.01 24.03 8.79
C THR A 223 20.72 22.57 9.13
N ASP A 224 20.87 22.15 10.40
CA ASP A 224 20.49 20.80 10.86
C ASP A 224 18.97 20.57 10.77
N VAL A 225 18.15 21.59 11.08
CA VAL A 225 16.69 21.51 10.90
C VAL A 225 16.33 21.33 9.43
N ALA A 226 16.97 22.08 8.54
CA ALA A 226 16.76 21.94 7.10
C ALA A 226 17.12 20.53 6.61
N TYR A 227 18.26 19.98 7.07
CA TYR A 227 18.65 18.62 6.76
C TYR A 227 17.66 17.57 7.29
N SER A 228 17.18 17.71 8.52
CA SER A 228 16.22 16.76 9.08
C SER A 228 14.90 16.73 8.30
N ARG A 229 14.45 17.89 7.79
CA ARG A 229 13.29 17.99 6.88
C ARG A 229 13.58 17.29 5.54
N ALA A 230 14.73 17.57 4.93
CA ALA A 230 15.14 16.94 3.69
C ALA A 230 15.25 15.41 3.82
N GLU A 231 15.85 14.92 4.91
CA GLU A 231 15.97 13.50 5.22
C GLU A 231 14.59 12.82 5.33
N ALA A 232 13.65 13.43 6.05
CA ALA A 232 12.29 12.91 6.17
C ALA A 232 11.61 12.78 4.80
N LEU A 233 11.83 13.76 3.92
CA LEU A 233 11.27 13.76 2.58
C LEU A 233 11.94 12.71 1.69
N VAL A 234 13.28 12.65 1.64
CA VAL A 234 14.03 11.63 0.89
C VAL A 234 13.59 10.21 1.27
N ARG A 235 13.42 9.93 2.57
CA ARG A 235 12.93 8.62 3.03
C ARG A 235 11.51 8.33 2.57
N THR A 236 10.66 9.35 2.55
CA THR A 236 9.27 9.22 2.09
C THR A 236 9.22 8.98 0.58
N GLU A 237 10.03 9.69 -0.20
CA GLU A 237 10.16 9.46 -1.64
C GLU A 237 10.74 8.08 -1.94
N ALA A 238 11.78 7.66 -1.22
CA ALA A 238 12.36 6.34 -1.40
C ALA A 238 11.32 5.23 -1.15
N SER A 239 10.51 5.36 -0.09
CA SER A 239 9.39 4.45 0.16
C SER A 239 8.36 4.48 -0.98
N PHE A 240 8.01 5.67 -1.48
CA PHE A 240 7.13 5.82 -2.63
C PHE A 240 7.67 5.12 -3.88
N PHE A 241 8.89 5.43 -4.31
CA PHE A 241 9.48 4.85 -5.52
C PHE A 241 9.72 3.35 -5.40
N HIS A 242 10.06 2.84 -4.21
CA HIS A 242 10.14 1.40 -3.96
C HIS A 242 8.78 0.71 -4.18
N ASN A 243 7.71 1.28 -3.64
CA ASN A 243 6.36 0.72 -3.76
C ASN A 243 5.75 0.93 -5.15
N LEU A 244 6.09 2.02 -5.84
CA LEU A 244 5.74 2.23 -7.24
C LEU A 244 6.44 1.19 -8.13
N ALA A 245 7.70 0.89 -7.85
CA ALA A 245 8.42 -0.17 -8.53
C ALA A 245 7.75 -1.53 -8.29
N ALA A 246 7.39 -1.85 -7.05
CA ALA A 246 6.63 -3.07 -6.72
C ALA A 246 5.31 -3.16 -7.51
N HIS A 247 4.54 -2.07 -7.53
CA HIS A 247 3.29 -1.98 -8.28
C HIS A 247 3.47 -2.17 -9.78
N ASN A 248 4.43 -1.48 -10.39
CA ASN A 248 4.75 -1.65 -11.81
C ASN A 248 5.20 -3.08 -12.09
N SER A 249 5.94 -3.69 -11.17
CA SER A 249 6.31 -5.09 -11.27
C SER A 249 5.11 -6.04 -11.21
N TYR A 250 4.11 -5.75 -10.38
CA TYR A 250 2.86 -6.53 -10.33
C TYR A 250 2.09 -6.43 -11.64
N ARG A 251 1.96 -5.21 -12.18
CA ARG A 251 1.31 -4.96 -13.46
C ARG A 251 1.99 -5.72 -14.59
N ASP A 252 3.32 -5.66 -14.66
CA ASP A 252 4.11 -6.26 -15.74
C ASP A 252 4.21 -7.80 -15.62
N ALA A 253 3.99 -8.33 -14.40
CA ALA A 253 3.81 -9.76 -14.13
C ALA A 253 2.35 -10.24 -14.29
N GLY A 254 1.41 -9.36 -14.67
CA GLY A 254 0.01 -9.71 -14.89
C GLY A 254 -0.79 -9.99 -13.61
N MET A 255 -0.34 -9.48 -12.46
CA MET A 255 -1.04 -9.65 -11.19
C MET A 255 -2.27 -8.73 -11.12
N GLU A 256 -3.39 -9.26 -10.62
CA GLU A 256 -4.62 -8.48 -10.47
C GLU A 256 -4.72 -7.76 -9.13
N LYS A 257 -4.15 -8.36 -8.07
CA LYS A 257 -4.27 -7.91 -6.69
C LYS A 257 -2.92 -7.90 -5.97
N TYR A 258 -2.81 -7.04 -4.96
CA TYR A 258 -1.70 -6.99 -4.03
C TYR A 258 -2.23 -6.88 -2.60
N GLU A 259 -1.42 -7.32 -1.64
CA GLU A 259 -1.70 -7.23 -0.22
C GLU A 259 -0.73 -6.24 0.43
N ILE A 260 -1.22 -5.45 1.39
CA ILE A 260 -0.37 -4.57 2.19
C ILE A 260 0.39 -5.38 3.24
N LEU A 261 1.71 -5.19 3.29
CA LEU A 261 2.59 -5.74 4.30
C LEU A 261 3.20 -4.61 5.13
N ALA A 262 2.60 -4.34 6.28
CA ALA A 262 3.20 -3.42 7.24
C ALA A 262 4.40 -4.07 7.92
N THR A 263 5.50 -3.33 8.09
CA THR A 263 6.45 -3.65 9.14
C THR A 263 5.68 -3.64 10.46
N LEU A 264 5.72 -4.70 11.28
CA LEU A 264 5.06 -4.74 12.58
C LEU A 264 6.09 -4.59 13.70
N ASP A 265 6.58 -3.38 13.89
CA ASP A 265 7.49 -3.00 14.97
C ASP A 265 6.93 -1.88 15.86
N MET A 266 7.65 -1.54 16.93
CA MET A 266 7.25 -0.49 17.88
C MET A 266 7.10 0.91 17.25
N ARG A 267 7.60 1.11 16.01
CA ARG A 267 7.55 2.38 15.27
C ARG A 267 6.46 2.39 14.20
N THR A 268 5.71 1.30 14.08
CA THR A 268 4.63 1.17 13.10
C THR A 268 3.49 2.08 13.51
N SER A 269 2.95 2.87 12.59
CA SER A 269 1.82 3.77 12.87
C SER A 269 0.51 2.99 12.94
N ASP A 270 -0.51 3.57 13.58
CA ASP A 270 -1.86 2.99 13.63
C ASP A 270 -2.46 2.83 12.23
N ILE A 271 -2.17 3.77 11.32
CA ILE A 271 -2.62 3.69 9.92
C ILE A 271 -2.00 2.48 9.23
N CYS A 272 -0.69 2.26 9.39
CA CYS A 272 -0.01 1.11 8.81
C CYS A 272 -0.53 -0.21 9.39
N ARG A 273 -0.73 -0.30 10.72
CA ARG A 273 -1.34 -1.47 11.37
C ARG A 273 -2.75 -1.74 10.85
N TYR A 274 -3.54 -0.69 10.64
CA TYR A 274 -4.90 -0.81 10.12
C TYR A 274 -4.94 -1.25 8.65
N GLN A 275 -3.91 -0.91 7.87
CA GLN A 275 -3.82 -1.30 6.46
C GLN A 275 -3.24 -2.70 6.28
N ASP A 276 -2.49 -3.21 7.25
CA ASP A 276 -1.83 -4.52 7.19
C ASP A 276 -2.79 -5.66 6.82
N GLY A 277 -2.38 -6.51 5.90
CA GLY A 277 -3.14 -7.66 5.42
C GLY A 277 -4.32 -7.34 4.48
N LYS A 278 -4.60 -6.07 4.20
CA LYS A 278 -5.67 -5.71 3.24
C LYS A 278 -5.23 -5.93 1.81
N VAL A 279 -6.17 -6.43 1.01
CA VAL A 279 -5.97 -6.74 -0.41
C VAL A 279 -6.68 -5.70 -1.27
N TYR A 280 -5.97 -5.21 -2.29
CA TYR A 280 -6.48 -4.21 -3.24
C TYR A 280 -6.15 -4.62 -4.67
N ASN A 281 -6.92 -4.11 -5.64
CA ASN A 281 -6.63 -4.36 -7.04
C ASN A 281 -5.44 -3.50 -7.50
N VAL A 282 -4.57 -4.07 -8.33
CA VAL A 282 -3.44 -3.38 -8.95
C VAL A 282 -3.92 -2.14 -9.73
N LYS A 283 -5.01 -2.24 -10.49
CA LYS A 283 -5.59 -1.11 -11.25
C LYS A 283 -6.05 0.08 -10.38
N ASP A 284 -6.34 -0.16 -9.11
CA ASP A 284 -6.86 0.86 -8.19
C ASP A 284 -5.73 1.49 -7.35
N TYR A 285 -4.46 1.23 -7.68
CA TYR A 285 -3.29 1.67 -6.92
C TYR A 285 -3.26 3.19 -6.70
N LYS A 286 -3.30 3.58 -5.43
CA LYS A 286 -3.33 4.98 -4.99
C LYS A 286 -2.50 5.18 -3.70
N PRO A 287 -1.28 5.72 -3.83
CA PRO A 287 -0.43 6.07 -2.69
C PRO A 287 -1.16 6.91 -1.65
N GLY A 288 -0.89 6.66 -0.37
CA GLY A 288 -1.51 7.35 0.76
C GLY A 288 -2.95 6.91 1.09
N THR A 289 -3.60 6.13 0.21
CA THR A 289 -4.99 5.65 0.42
C THR A 289 -5.04 4.14 0.59
N ASN A 290 -4.67 3.41 -0.47
CA ASN A 290 -4.67 1.95 -0.51
C ASN A 290 -3.29 1.38 -0.89
N ALA A 291 -2.29 2.24 -1.07
CA ALA A 291 -0.90 1.86 -1.24
C ALA A 291 0.02 2.75 -0.38
N PRO A 292 1.13 2.22 0.12
CA PRO A 292 2.17 3.02 0.79
C PRO A 292 2.84 4.03 -0.18
N PRO A 293 3.46 5.11 0.35
CA PRO A 293 3.57 5.45 1.77
C PRO A 293 2.27 6.05 2.32
N PHE A 294 1.88 5.63 3.52
CA PHE A 294 0.70 6.17 4.21
C PHE A 294 1.00 7.42 5.06
N HIS A 295 2.27 7.63 5.39
CA HIS A 295 2.75 8.75 6.19
C HIS A 295 4.23 9.04 5.92
N VAL A 296 4.73 10.14 6.47
CA VAL A 296 6.16 10.49 6.40
C VAL A 296 7.01 9.37 7.01
N ARG A 297 8.11 9.00 6.35
CA ARG A 297 9.01 7.90 6.76
C ARG A 297 8.30 6.53 6.89
N CYS A 298 7.30 6.27 6.05
CA CYS A 298 6.65 4.96 5.98
C CYS A 298 7.65 3.87 5.55
N ARG A 299 7.54 2.69 6.15
CA ARG A 299 8.29 1.46 5.80
C ARG A 299 7.38 0.30 5.39
N THR A 300 6.08 0.58 5.27
CA THR A 300 5.13 -0.41 4.75
C THR A 300 5.44 -0.67 3.28
N THR A 301 5.38 -1.93 2.90
CA THR A 301 5.52 -2.40 1.53
C THR A 301 4.30 -3.21 1.11
N THR A 302 4.35 -3.80 -0.08
CA THR A 302 3.29 -4.65 -0.61
C THR A 302 3.85 -6.02 -0.99
N ILE A 303 2.97 -7.01 -1.04
CA ILE A 303 3.26 -8.34 -1.58
C ILE A 303 2.26 -8.69 -2.69
N PRO A 304 2.64 -9.50 -3.69
CA PRO A 304 1.69 -10.05 -4.63
C PRO A 304 0.65 -10.91 -3.89
N TYR A 305 -0.62 -10.80 -4.30
CA TYR A 305 -1.71 -11.61 -3.75
C TYR A 305 -2.16 -12.62 -4.81
N PHE A 306 -2.11 -13.90 -4.45
CA PHE A 306 -2.58 -15.01 -5.29
C PHE A 306 -3.89 -15.51 -4.70
N ASP A 307 -4.97 -15.41 -5.47
CA ASP A 307 -6.24 -16.04 -5.09
C ASP A 307 -6.11 -17.55 -5.33
N GLU A 308 -5.91 -18.32 -4.25
CA GLU A 308 -5.79 -19.79 -4.35
C GLU A 308 -7.01 -20.42 -5.05
N SER A 309 -8.18 -19.76 -5.03
CA SER A 309 -9.39 -20.25 -5.71
C SER A 309 -9.36 -20.05 -7.24
N GLU A 310 -8.54 -19.13 -7.75
CA GLU A 310 -8.38 -18.86 -9.19
C GLU A 310 -7.44 -19.88 -9.86
N TYR A 311 -6.39 -20.33 -9.17
CA TYR A 311 -5.44 -21.33 -9.67
C TYR A 311 -5.93 -22.78 -9.55
N THR A 312 -6.91 -23.01 -8.69
CA THR A 312 -7.52 -24.32 -8.47
C THR A 312 -8.80 -24.51 -9.28
N HIS A 313 -9.22 -23.49 -10.04
CA HIS A 313 -10.40 -23.51 -10.88
C HIS A 313 -10.21 -24.50 -12.06
N GLY A 314 -10.79 -25.70 -11.91
CA GLY A 314 -10.72 -26.77 -12.91
C GLY A 314 -9.68 -27.87 -12.61
N GLU A 315 -8.83 -27.69 -11.59
CA GLU A 315 -7.96 -28.76 -11.12
C GLU A 315 -8.75 -29.74 -10.25
N LYS A 316 -8.52 -31.05 -10.43
CA LYS A 316 -9.11 -32.08 -9.58
C LYS A 316 -8.08 -32.63 -8.61
N ARG A 317 -8.40 -32.65 -7.32
CA ARG A 317 -7.56 -33.21 -6.25
C ARG A 317 -8.06 -34.59 -5.82
N GLN A 318 -7.14 -35.46 -5.39
CA GLN A 318 -7.49 -36.76 -4.81
C GLN A 318 -8.22 -36.61 -3.48
N SER A 319 -9.34 -37.31 -3.34
CA SER A 319 -10.10 -37.48 -2.10
C SER A 319 -10.35 -38.96 -1.84
N MET A 320 -10.76 -39.31 -0.62
CA MET A 320 -11.07 -40.69 -0.20
C MET A 320 -12.02 -41.43 -1.15
N ASN A 321 -12.87 -40.68 -1.89
CA ASN A 321 -13.85 -41.22 -2.83
C ASN A 321 -13.57 -40.86 -4.31
N GLY A 322 -12.33 -40.48 -4.64
CA GLY A 322 -11.91 -40.13 -6.01
C GLY A 322 -11.60 -38.65 -6.20
N LEU A 323 -11.44 -38.24 -7.47
CA LEU A 323 -11.06 -36.89 -7.86
C LEU A 323 -12.20 -35.89 -7.62
N VAL A 324 -11.96 -34.83 -6.83
CA VAL A 324 -12.90 -33.75 -6.53
C VAL A 324 -12.35 -32.41 -7.00
N ASP A 325 -13.23 -31.48 -7.37
CA ASP A 325 -12.81 -30.13 -7.74
C ASP A 325 -11.99 -29.50 -6.61
N SER A 326 -10.90 -28.84 -6.99
CA SER A 326 -10.03 -28.12 -6.08
C SER A 326 -10.70 -26.79 -5.71
N VAL A 327 -11.71 -26.88 -4.85
CA VAL A 327 -12.34 -25.75 -4.17
C VAL A 327 -11.85 -25.71 -2.73
N SER A 328 -11.96 -24.56 -2.05
CA SER A 328 -11.61 -24.45 -0.63
C SER A 328 -12.31 -25.53 0.21
N TYR A 329 -11.73 -25.95 1.34
CA TYR A 329 -12.36 -26.99 2.18
C TYR A 329 -13.77 -26.58 2.63
N ASP A 330 -13.97 -25.32 2.99
CA ASP A 330 -15.27 -24.79 3.40
C ASP A 330 -16.30 -24.83 2.26
N GLU A 331 -15.88 -24.51 1.04
CA GLU A 331 -16.74 -24.59 -0.13
C GLU A 331 -17.04 -26.04 -0.52
N TRP A 332 -16.03 -26.93 -0.49
CA TRP A 332 -16.23 -28.37 -0.69
C TRP A 332 -17.19 -28.94 0.35
N TYR A 333 -17.01 -28.60 1.63
CA TYR A 333 -17.84 -29.04 2.74
C TYR A 333 -19.27 -28.53 2.61
N ASN A 334 -19.46 -27.26 2.26
CA ASN A 334 -20.80 -26.70 2.05
C ASN A 334 -21.51 -27.36 0.85
N ARG A 335 -20.81 -27.60 -0.27
CA ARG A 335 -21.39 -28.22 -1.46
C ARG A 335 -21.66 -29.72 -1.29
N HIS A 336 -20.72 -30.47 -0.72
CA HIS A 336 -20.73 -31.94 -0.72
C HIS A 336 -21.17 -32.57 0.60
N ILE A 337 -21.02 -31.85 1.72
CA ILE A 337 -21.41 -32.33 3.05
C ILE A 337 -22.70 -31.63 3.50
N LYS A 338 -22.69 -30.30 3.65
CA LYS A 338 -23.84 -29.54 4.18
C LYS A 338 -25.05 -29.54 3.22
N GLY A 339 -24.84 -29.30 1.93
CA GLY A 339 -25.90 -29.30 0.90
C GLY A 339 -26.40 -30.68 0.49
N ASN A 340 -25.69 -31.74 0.91
CA ASN A 340 -25.96 -33.14 0.56
C ASN A 340 -26.33 -34.02 1.77
N THR A 341 -26.53 -33.40 2.93
CA THR A 341 -27.00 -34.04 4.16
C THR A 341 -28.35 -33.45 4.54
N LEU A 342 -29.26 -34.29 5.03
CA LEU A 342 -30.58 -33.86 5.48
C LEU A 342 -30.45 -32.96 6.71
N GLU A 343 -31.00 -31.75 6.68
CA GLU A 343 -31.11 -30.92 7.88
C GLU A 343 -32.16 -31.51 8.83
N ILE A 344 -31.70 -31.92 10.03
CA ILE A 344 -32.54 -32.54 11.07
C ILE A 344 -32.57 -31.61 12.27
N ARG A 345 -33.77 -31.16 12.68
CA ARG A 345 -33.95 -30.16 13.74
C ARG A 345 -33.48 -30.65 15.11
N ASN A 346 -33.65 -31.94 15.42
CA ASN A 346 -33.19 -32.53 16.68
C ASN A 346 -32.62 -33.95 16.46
N PRO A 347 -31.33 -34.07 16.09
CA PRO A 347 -30.71 -35.35 15.76
C PRO A 347 -30.74 -36.35 16.92
N GLY A 348 -30.74 -35.87 18.18
CA GLY A 348 -30.76 -36.70 19.39
C GLY A 348 -32.05 -37.51 19.59
N GLN A 349 -33.11 -37.23 18.82
CA GLN A 349 -34.37 -37.97 18.86
C GLN A 349 -34.31 -39.30 18.08
N TYR A 350 -33.30 -39.49 17.23
CA TYR A 350 -33.19 -40.65 16.34
C TYR A 350 -31.98 -41.52 16.69
N SER A 351 -32.12 -42.84 16.50
CA SER A 351 -30.96 -43.74 16.62
C SER A 351 -29.98 -43.51 15.46
N LYS A 352 -28.68 -43.78 15.69
CA LYS A 352 -27.64 -43.65 14.64
C LYS A 352 -27.99 -44.42 13.36
N GLN A 353 -28.55 -45.63 13.50
CA GLN A 353 -28.98 -46.44 12.35
C GLN A 353 -30.15 -45.80 11.58
N TYR A 354 -31.07 -45.13 12.26
CA TYR A 354 -32.20 -44.47 11.62
C TYR A 354 -31.76 -43.17 10.92
N LEU A 355 -30.87 -42.38 11.54
CA LEU A 355 -30.26 -41.21 10.91
C LEU A 355 -29.52 -41.57 9.61
N GLN A 356 -28.82 -42.70 9.59
CA GLN A 356 -28.18 -43.20 8.37
C GLN A 356 -29.21 -43.48 7.27
N LYS A 357 -30.29 -44.20 7.59
CA LYS A 357 -31.38 -44.47 6.63
C LYS A 357 -32.04 -43.19 6.11
N MET A 358 -32.22 -42.19 6.97
CA MET A 358 -32.75 -40.89 6.58
C MET A 358 -31.85 -40.19 5.56
N ASN A 359 -30.54 -40.16 5.82
CA ASN A 359 -29.57 -39.58 4.90
C ASN A 359 -29.47 -40.35 3.57
N ASP A 360 -29.48 -41.68 3.61
CA ASP A 360 -29.45 -42.51 2.39
C ASP A 360 -30.70 -42.29 1.53
N THR A 361 -31.87 -42.14 2.18
CA THR A 361 -33.14 -41.85 1.50
C THR A 361 -33.16 -40.43 0.93
N PHE A 362 -32.65 -39.44 1.67
CA PHE A 362 -32.50 -38.08 1.16
C PHE A 362 -31.60 -38.04 -0.07
N LYS A 363 -30.43 -38.69 -0.03
CA LYS A 363 -29.49 -38.78 -1.16
C LYS A 363 -30.11 -39.46 -2.38
N TYR A 364 -30.90 -40.52 -2.17
CA TYR A 364 -31.62 -41.20 -3.25
C TYR A 364 -32.50 -40.23 -4.06
N PHE A 365 -33.30 -39.39 -3.38
CA PHE A 365 -34.13 -38.40 -4.08
C PHE A 365 -33.34 -37.20 -4.62
N LYS A 366 -32.30 -36.78 -3.90
CA LYS A 366 -31.43 -35.66 -4.32
C LYS A 366 -30.73 -35.95 -5.65
N ASN A 367 -30.26 -37.19 -5.84
CA ASN A 367 -29.65 -37.65 -7.09
C ASN A 367 -30.62 -37.61 -8.28
N GLU A 368 -31.92 -37.67 -8.02
CA GLU A 368 -32.98 -37.57 -9.02
C GLU A 368 -33.50 -36.13 -9.20
N GLY A 369 -32.85 -35.15 -8.55
CA GLY A 369 -33.20 -33.72 -8.65
C GLY A 369 -34.21 -33.22 -7.61
N PHE A 370 -34.61 -34.04 -6.64
CA PHE A 370 -35.63 -33.67 -5.65
C PHE A 370 -35.04 -33.51 -4.24
N SER A 371 -35.25 -32.34 -3.61
CA SER A 371 -34.78 -32.07 -2.24
C SER A 371 -35.91 -32.29 -1.23
N PHE A 372 -35.67 -33.10 -0.19
CA PHE A 372 -36.69 -33.45 0.81
C PHE A 372 -36.37 -32.84 2.18
N LYS A 373 -37.37 -32.34 2.91
CA LYS A 373 -37.24 -31.98 4.32
C LYS A 373 -37.30 -33.19 5.24
N GLU A 374 -36.82 -33.02 6.48
CA GLU A 374 -36.83 -34.03 7.55
C GLU A 374 -38.20 -34.73 7.68
N HIS A 375 -39.29 -33.95 7.66
CA HIS A 375 -40.64 -34.51 7.78
C HIS A 375 -41.00 -35.42 6.60
N ALA A 376 -40.67 -35.04 5.36
CA ALA A 376 -40.96 -35.84 4.18
C ALA A 376 -40.16 -37.15 4.16
N VAL A 377 -38.86 -37.09 4.49
CA VAL A 377 -38.02 -38.30 4.59
C VAL A 377 -38.57 -39.26 5.64
N ASN A 378 -39.02 -38.74 6.79
CA ASN A 378 -39.70 -39.54 7.81
C ASN A 378 -41.00 -40.17 7.32
N ARG A 379 -41.72 -39.56 6.38
CA ARG A 379 -42.93 -40.17 5.78
C ARG A 379 -42.60 -41.34 4.86
N VAL A 380 -41.45 -41.31 4.19
CA VAL A 380 -40.97 -42.43 3.38
C VAL A 380 -40.61 -43.62 4.26
N LEU A 381 -39.82 -43.37 5.32
CA LEU A 381 -39.25 -44.42 6.17
C LEU A 381 -40.16 -44.90 7.31
N GLY A 382 -40.91 -43.99 7.93
CA GLY A 382 -41.69 -44.19 9.16
C GLY A 382 -43.19 -44.18 8.92
N GLN A 383 -43.69 -45.04 8.01
CA GLN A 383 -45.12 -45.13 7.71
C GLN A 383 -45.90 -45.72 8.89
N LYS A 384 -46.72 -44.90 9.56
CA LYS A 384 -47.64 -45.37 10.61
C LYS A 384 -48.72 -46.27 10.02
N GLN A 385 -48.80 -47.52 10.48
CA GLN A 385 -49.85 -48.46 10.10
C GLN A 385 -51.18 -48.06 10.75
N SER A 386 -52.12 -47.58 9.95
CA SER A 386 -53.53 -47.41 10.35
C SER A 386 -54.43 -48.02 9.28
N LYS A 387 -55.54 -48.63 9.69
CA LYS A 387 -56.53 -49.26 8.80
C LYS A 387 -56.88 -48.33 7.63
N GLY A 388 -56.65 -48.77 6.39
CA GLY A 388 -57.03 -48.04 5.16
C GLY A 388 -55.93 -47.18 4.49
N LYS A 389 -54.70 -47.12 5.01
CA LYS A 389 -53.60 -46.37 4.34
C LYS A 389 -52.76 -47.30 3.45
N ARG A 390 -52.57 -46.91 2.19
CA ARG A 390 -51.67 -47.57 1.23
C ARG A 390 -50.22 -47.45 1.70
N LYS A 391 -49.48 -48.56 1.68
CA LYS A 391 -48.03 -48.58 1.86
C LYS A 391 -47.37 -48.20 0.52
N PHE A 392 -46.30 -47.42 0.58
CA PHE A 392 -45.54 -47.01 -0.61
C PHE A 392 -44.05 -47.17 -0.37
N THR A 393 -43.27 -47.38 -1.42
CA THR A 393 -41.80 -47.40 -1.34
C THR A 393 -41.22 -46.05 -1.76
N LYS A 394 -39.89 -45.91 -1.67
CA LYS A 394 -39.21 -44.70 -2.17
C LYS A 394 -39.28 -44.62 -3.70
N GLU A 395 -39.32 -45.76 -4.39
CA GLU A 395 -39.50 -45.87 -5.83
C GLU A 395 -40.90 -45.40 -6.25
N ASP A 396 -41.95 -45.78 -5.50
CA ASP A 396 -43.32 -45.29 -5.75
C ASP A 396 -43.40 -43.76 -5.61
N VAL A 397 -42.72 -43.19 -4.61
CA VAL A 397 -42.67 -41.73 -4.40
C VAL A 397 -41.94 -41.04 -5.56
N LEU A 398 -40.85 -41.63 -6.06
CA LEU A 398 -40.13 -41.09 -7.21
C LEU A 398 -40.97 -41.14 -8.49
N ASP A 399 -41.71 -42.22 -8.71
CA ASP A 399 -42.62 -42.37 -9.85
C ASP A 399 -43.74 -41.32 -9.81
N VAL A 400 -44.31 -41.05 -8.64
CA VAL A 400 -45.32 -39.98 -8.44
C VAL A 400 -44.73 -38.61 -8.78
N LEU A 401 -43.51 -38.31 -8.33
CA LEU A 401 -42.83 -37.04 -8.63
C LEU A 401 -42.55 -36.86 -10.12
N LYS A 402 -42.21 -37.93 -10.84
CA LYS A 402 -41.86 -37.87 -12.27
C LYS A 402 -43.07 -37.88 -13.21
N THR A 403 -44.12 -38.63 -12.86
CA THR A 403 -45.22 -38.94 -13.79
C THR A 403 -46.60 -38.65 -13.24
N GLY A 404 -46.71 -38.19 -11.99
CA GLY A 404 -47.98 -37.88 -11.36
C GLY A 404 -48.61 -36.60 -11.90
N LYS A 405 -49.95 -36.55 -11.82
CA LYS A 405 -50.71 -35.34 -12.12
C LYS A 405 -50.37 -34.25 -11.11
N ARG A 406 -50.21 -33.02 -11.58
CA ARG A 406 -49.89 -31.86 -10.75
C ARG A 406 -51.15 -31.13 -10.34
N TYR A 407 -51.20 -30.72 -9.09
CA TYR A 407 -52.27 -29.91 -8.54
C TYR A 407 -51.68 -28.76 -7.73
N HIS A 408 -52.39 -27.64 -7.68
CA HIS A 408 -52.09 -26.51 -6.84
C HIS A 408 -52.94 -26.57 -5.56
N GLN A 409 -52.30 -26.50 -4.41
CA GLN A 409 -52.94 -26.33 -3.11
C GLN A 409 -52.71 -24.89 -2.63
N ALA A 410 -53.80 -24.11 -2.56
CA ALA A 410 -53.74 -22.70 -2.15
C ALA A 410 -53.24 -22.51 -0.71
N GLU A 411 -53.54 -23.47 0.18
CA GLU A 411 -53.09 -23.43 1.57
C GLU A 411 -51.56 -23.63 1.67
N GLY A 412 -50.86 -22.51 1.83
CA GLY A 412 -49.41 -22.46 1.97
C GLY A 412 -48.64 -22.59 0.65
N ASP A 413 -49.30 -22.27 -0.48
CA ASP A 413 -48.73 -22.22 -1.83
C ASP A 413 -47.87 -23.44 -2.20
N LYS A 414 -48.54 -24.57 -2.47
CA LYS A 414 -47.87 -25.86 -2.67
C LYS A 414 -48.28 -26.52 -3.97
N THR A 415 -47.31 -27.18 -4.58
CA THR A 415 -47.56 -28.10 -5.70
C THR A 415 -47.71 -29.53 -5.15
N VAL A 416 -48.76 -30.21 -5.56
CA VAL A 416 -49.06 -31.59 -5.15
C VAL A 416 -48.98 -32.50 -6.38
N TYR A 417 -48.09 -33.49 -6.31
CA TYR A 417 -47.99 -34.55 -7.30
C TYR A 417 -48.83 -35.73 -6.82
N PHE A 418 -49.79 -36.18 -7.64
CA PHE A 418 -50.68 -37.27 -7.28
C PHE A 418 -50.70 -38.36 -8.34
N LYS A 419 -50.40 -39.58 -7.91
CA LYS A 419 -50.49 -40.80 -8.73
C LYS A 419 -50.76 -41.99 -7.82
N ASP A 420 -51.62 -42.91 -8.27
CA ASP A 420 -51.88 -44.19 -7.61
C ASP A 420 -52.16 -44.08 -6.09
N GLY A 421 -52.88 -43.03 -5.69
CA GLY A 421 -53.25 -42.82 -4.30
C GLY A 421 -52.13 -42.35 -3.36
N ILE A 422 -51.05 -41.81 -3.92
CA ILE A 422 -49.94 -41.17 -3.20
C ILE A 422 -49.91 -39.69 -3.60
N ALA A 423 -49.89 -38.81 -2.61
CA ALA A 423 -49.72 -37.37 -2.79
C ALA A 423 -48.36 -36.93 -2.22
N VAL A 424 -47.51 -36.35 -3.07
CA VAL A 424 -46.22 -35.76 -2.70
C VAL A 424 -46.34 -34.25 -2.76
N ILE A 425 -46.02 -33.57 -1.66
CA ILE A 425 -46.28 -32.13 -1.49
C ILE A 425 -44.96 -31.36 -1.51
N GLN A 426 -44.83 -30.45 -2.47
CA GLN A 426 -43.71 -29.53 -2.65
C GLN A 426 -44.11 -28.11 -2.26
N ALA A 427 -43.28 -27.43 -1.48
CA ALA A 427 -43.47 -26.00 -1.22
C ALA A 427 -42.90 -25.19 -2.39
N ASN A 428 -43.68 -24.27 -2.95
CA ASN A 428 -43.27 -23.53 -4.15
C ASN A 428 -42.19 -22.47 -3.87
N ASP A 429 -42.12 -21.98 -2.63
CA ASP A 429 -41.13 -20.99 -2.17
C ASP A 429 -39.70 -21.55 -2.08
N THR A 430 -39.53 -22.78 -1.59
CA THR A 430 -38.21 -23.42 -1.46
C THR A 430 -37.94 -24.51 -2.50
N GLY A 431 -38.96 -24.97 -3.21
CA GLY A 431 -38.86 -26.10 -4.13
C GLY A 431 -38.64 -27.45 -3.44
N GLU A 432 -38.76 -27.52 -2.12
CA GLU A 432 -38.49 -28.74 -1.34
C GLU A 432 -39.76 -29.55 -1.10
N ILE A 433 -39.62 -30.88 -1.07
CA ILE A 433 -40.68 -31.79 -0.66
C ILE A 433 -40.84 -31.72 0.86
N VAL A 434 -42.00 -31.26 1.29
CA VAL A 434 -42.30 -31.00 2.71
C VAL A 434 -43.12 -32.11 3.36
N SER A 435 -43.89 -32.89 2.58
CA SER A 435 -44.70 -34.00 3.12
C SER A 435 -45.13 -35.00 2.05
N ILE A 436 -45.55 -36.19 2.50
CA ILE A 436 -46.08 -37.27 1.67
C ILE A 436 -47.26 -37.89 2.41
N VAL A 437 -48.36 -38.11 1.67
CA VAL A 437 -49.61 -38.61 2.24
C VAL A 437 -50.26 -39.62 1.29
N ALA A 438 -50.69 -40.77 1.83
CA ALA A 438 -51.54 -41.71 1.10
C ALA A 438 -53.02 -41.27 1.15
N ARG A 439 -53.68 -41.17 -0.01
CA ARG A 439 -55.10 -40.79 -0.16
C ARG A 439 -55.72 -41.51 -1.35
N SER A 440 -56.96 -41.94 -1.27
CA SER A 440 -57.62 -42.64 -2.39
C SER A 440 -57.96 -41.73 -3.57
N LYS A 441 -58.20 -40.44 -3.32
CA LYS A 441 -58.55 -39.43 -4.33
C LYS A 441 -57.86 -38.09 -4.03
N PRO A 442 -57.64 -37.23 -5.05
CA PRO A 442 -57.27 -35.83 -4.85
C PRO A 442 -58.26 -35.13 -3.92
N LYS A 443 -57.81 -34.13 -3.15
CA LYS A 443 -58.75 -33.33 -2.37
C LYS A 443 -59.56 -32.39 -3.28
N GLU A 444 -60.76 -32.02 -2.85
CA GLU A 444 -61.65 -31.11 -3.59
C GLU A 444 -61.07 -29.68 -3.71
N ASP A 445 -60.21 -29.26 -2.78
CA ASP A 445 -59.53 -27.96 -2.79
C ASP A 445 -58.26 -27.92 -3.66
N TRP A 446 -57.87 -29.05 -4.26
CA TRP A 446 -56.72 -29.13 -5.17
C TRP A 446 -57.15 -28.81 -6.60
N ARG A 447 -56.56 -27.77 -7.17
CA ARG A 447 -56.83 -27.36 -8.55
C ARG A 447 -55.82 -28.02 -9.47
N GLU A 448 -56.25 -28.82 -10.44
CA GLU A 448 -55.34 -29.43 -11.41
C GLU A 448 -54.57 -28.33 -12.15
N ILE A 449 -53.24 -28.49 -12.24
CA ILE A 449 -52.35 -27.61 -12.99
C ILE A 449 -52.11 -28.33 -14.31
N ASP A 450 -52.77 -27.85 -15.38
CA ASP A 450 -52.47 -28.32 -16.72
C ASP A 450 -51.02 -27.99 -17.06
N GLY A 451 -50.32 -29.00 -17.58
CA GLY A 451 -48.88 -29.03 -17.65
C GLY A 451 -48.26 -28.25 -18.79
#